data_AF-A0A8T5RT87-F1
#
_entry.id   AF-A0A8T5RT87-F1
#
_cell.length_a   1.000
_cell.length_b   1.000
_cell.length_c   1.000
_cell.angle_alpha   90.00
_cell.angle_beta   90.00
_cell.angle_gamma   90.00
#
_symmetry.space_group_name_H-M   'P 1'
#
loop_
_entity.id
_entity.type
_entity.pdbx_description
1 polymer ?
#
loop_
_entity_poly.entity_id
_entity_poly.type
_entity_poly.pdbx_seq_one_letter_code
_entity_poly.pdbx_strand_id
1 'polypeptide(L)'
;MLVPATTKKIEVVCPICKTRDLIGIPEKKIRNSSHLTTVSIQKGLICPHHFQIFIDKNLQVRGYQKVDFELNHDNSKQLRNGVKVFNKKEEKKGKYFENIIHDSNSIKTASPQNEFYVKKSDSKAERIINPKEATLKEIYEEFWEFIDEDNEKFQMFIRNDKKRKKLSIDLNRNENYNHLEINQEI
;
A
#
# COMPACT_ATOMS: atom_id res chain seq x y z
N MET A 1 -9.36 -9.31 37.60
CA MET A 1 -9.21 -9.54 36.14
C MET A 1 -9.18 -11.03 35.89
N LEU A 2 -10.18 -11.58 35.20
CA LEU A 2 -10.23 -13.00 34.84
C LEU A 2 -9.23 -13.23 33.71
N VAL A 3 -8.08 -13.85 34.03
CA VAL A 3 -7.07 -14.23 33.05
C VAL A 3 -7.66 -15.37 32.20
N PRO A 4 -7.91 -15.19 30.89
CA PRO A 4 -8.49 -16.24 30.09
C PRO A 4 -7.49 -17.40 29.98
N ALA A 5 -8.01 -18.59 30.23
CA ALA A 5 -7.33 -19.87 30.11
C ALA A 5 -6.62 -20.02 28.75
N THR A 6 -5.34 -20.37 28.83
CA THR A 6 -4.40 -20.74 27.75
C THR A 6 -4.16 -19.67 26.68
N THR A 7 -3.06 -18.92 26.85
CA THR A 7 -2.47 -18.03 25.84
C THR A 7 -1.33 -18.73 25.10
N LYS A 8 -1.28 -18.59 23.79
CA LYS A 8 -0.13 -19.04 22.96
C LYS A 8 0.65 -17.83 22.48
N LYS A 9 1.98 -17.93 22.53
CA LYS A 9 2.87 -16.92 21.93
C LYS A 9 3.00 -17.20 20.45
N ILE A 10 2.80 -16.17 19.62
CA ILE A 10 3.06 -16.22 18.18
C ILE A 10 4.05 -15.11 17.80
N GLU A 11 4.94 -15.41 16.85
CA GLU A 11 5.84 -14.41 16.27
C GLU A 11 5.07 -13.60 15.22
N VAL A 12 5.11 -12.28 15.35
CA VAL A 12 4.46 -11.35 14.44
C VAL A 12 5.50 -10.40 13.87
N VAL A 13 5.47 -10.22 12.55
CA VAL A 13 6.38 -9.34 11.82
C VAL A 13 5.59 -8.16 11.26
N CYS A 14 6.03 -6.93 11.54
CA CYS A 14 5.43 -5.75 10.92
C CYS A 14 5.65 -5.79 9.40
N PRO A 15 4.59 -5.70 8.57
CA PRO A 15 4.73 -5.72 7.12
C PRO A 15 5.45 -4.47 6.55
N ILE A 16 5.52 -3.39 7.33
CA ILE A 16 6.05 -2.08 6.93
C ILE A 16 7.53 -1.94 7.28
N CYS A 17 7.92 -2.08 8.54
CA CYS A 17 9.32 -1.92 8.99
C CYS A 17 10.05 -3.22 9.34
N LYS A 18 9.38 -4.38 9.20
CA LYS A 18 9.95 -5.71 9.47
C LYS A 18 10.39 -5.97 10.92
N THR A 19 10.05 -5.09 11.87
CA THR A 19 10.18 -5.34 13.31
C THR A 19 9.41 -6.60 13.70
N ARG A 20 9.99 -7.42 14.57
CA ARG A 20 9.40 -8.67 15.03
C ARG A 20 9.15 -8.62 16.53
N ASP A 21 8.07 -9.25 16.97
CA ASP A 21 7.77 -9.40 18.39
C ASP A 21 6.89 -10.62 18.65
N LEU A 22 6.79 -11.03 19.91
CA LEU A 22 5.97 -12.15 20.38
C LEU A 22 4.69 -11.64 21.03
N ILE A 23 3.55 -11.95 20.41
CA ILE A 23 2.23 -11.60 20.96
C ILE A 23 1.57 -12.83 21.57
N GLY A 24 1.05 -12.67 22.79
CA GLY A 24 0.24 -13.68 23.47
C GLY A 24 -1.23 -13.60 23.05
N ILE A 25 -1.77 -14.67 22.50
CA ILE A 25 -3.14 -14.69 21.97
C ILE A 25 -3.97 -15.80 22.65
N PRO A 26 -5.21 -15.53 23.11
CA PRO A 26 -6.06 -16.52 23.75
C PRO A 26 -6.55 -17.57 22.74
N GLU A 27 -6.15 -18.83 22.94
CA GLU A 27 -6.42 -19.90 21.97
C GLU A 27 -7.91 -20.17 21.77
N LYS A 28 -8.69 -20.10 22.86
CA LYS A 28 -10.12 -20.45 22.86
C LYS A 28 -10.94 -19.62 21.86
N LYS A 29 -10.56 -18.35 21.63
CA LYS A 29 -11.28 -17.48 20.69
C LYS A 29 -10.96 -17.80 19.23
N ILE A 30 -9.72 -18.24 18.95
CA ILE A 30 -9.25 -18.52 17.59
C ILE A 30 -9.64 -19.91 17.13
N ARG A 31 -9.53 -20.93 18.00
CA ARG A 31 -9.86 -22.31 17.62
C ARG A 31 -11.34 -22.50 17.26
N ASN A 32 -12.21 -21.62 17.75
CA ASN A 32 -13.65 -21.69 17.50
C ASN A 32 -14.07 -21.04 16.18
N SER A 33 -13.18 -20.38 15.43
CA SER A 33 -13.51 -19.80 14.13
C SER A 33 -13.41 -20.84 13.01
N SER A 34 -14.40 -20.91 12.13
CA SER A 34 -14.38 -21.77 10.93
C SER A 34 -13.38 -21.28 9.87
N HIS A 35 -13.02 -19.99 9.92
CA HIS A 35 -12.16 -19.30 8.96
C HIS A 35 -10.95 -18.64 9.65
N LEU A 36 -10.18 -17.84 8.90
CA LEU A 36 -9.10 -17.01 9.43
C LEU A 36 -9.63 -15.99 10.44
N THR A 37 -8.94 -15.87 11.58
CA THR A 37 -9.17 -14.81 12.56
C THR A 37 -8.33 -13.60 12.19
N THR A 38 -8.98 -12.45 12.01
CA THR A 38 -8.30 -11.15 11.83
C THR A 38 -8.00 -10.52 13.17
N VAL A 39 -6.74 -10.13 13.40
CA VAL A 39 -6.30 -9.42 14.60
C VAL A 39 -5.70 -8.08 14.20
N SER A 40 -6.18 -6.99 14.83
CA SER A 40 -5.67 -5.64 14.63
C SER A 40 -4.51 -5.36 15.59
N ILE A 41 -3.34 -5.00 15.04
CA ILE A 41 -2.14 -4.64 15.78
C ILE A 41 -2.01 -3.12 15.83
N GLN A 42 -2.40 -2.54 16.97
CA GLN A 42 -2.38 -1.10 17.18
C GLN A 42 -0.95 -0.52 17.25
N LYS A 43 -0.83 0.77 16.95
CA LYS A 43 0.45 1.51 17.02
C LYS A 43 1.03 1.41 18.43
N GLY A 44 2.33 1.15 18.52
CA GLY A 44 3.05 1.05 19.79
C GLY A 44 3.01 -0.34 20.44
N LEU A 45 2.23 -1.30 19.91
CA LEU A 45 2.28 -2.68 20.42
C LEU A 45 3.58 -3.40 20.01
N ILE A 46 3.96 -3.29 18.74
CA ILE A 46 5.22 -3.85 18.18
C ILE A 46 6.12 -2.74 17.67
N CYS A 47 5.52 -1.78 16.97
CA CYS A 47 6.21 -0.66 16.34
C CYS A 47 5.20 0.49 16.12
N PRO A 48 5.62 1.67 15.63
CA PRO A 48 4.71 2.79 15.37
C PRO A 48 3.65 2.56 14.27
N HIS A 49 3.67 1.42 13.59
CA HIS A 49 2.74 1.11 12.50
C HIS A 49 1.50 0.36 12.96
N HIS A 50 0.37 0.67 12.33
CA HIS A 50 -0.89 -0.07 12.47
C HIS A 50 -1.03 -1.04 11.29
N PHE A 51 -1.32 -2.30 11.59
CA PHE A 51 -1.58 -3.33 10.58
C PHE A 51 -2.50 -4.42 11.13
N GLN A 52 -3.04 -5.26 10.26
CA GLN A 52 -3.82 -6.42 10.63
C GLN A 52 -3.07 -7.71 10.27
N ILE A 53 -3.29 -8.76 11.05
CA ILE A 53 -2.76 -10.10 10.80
C ILE A 53 -3.90 -11.10 10.68
N PHE A 54 -3.72 -12.10 9.82
CA PHE A 54 -4.65 -13.20 9.66
C PHE A 54 -4.07 -14.46 10.27
N ILE A 55 -4.77 -15.04 11.23
CA ILE A 55 -4.33 -16.21 11.99
C ILE A 55 -5.29 -17.37 11.70
N ASP A 56 -4.76 -18.56 11.43
CA ASP A 56 -5.58 -19.76 11.29
C ASP A 56 -5.90 -20.44 12.62
N LYS A 57 -6.72 -21.49 12.58
CA LYS A 57 -7.07 -22.32 13.75
C LYS A 57 -5.88 -23.01 14.42
N ASN A 58 -4.76 -23.15 13.72
CA ASN A 58 -3.51 -23.73 14.23
C ASN A 58 -2.60 -22.67 14.88
N LEU A 59 -3.07 -21.42 14.95
CA LEU A 59 -2.34 -20.26 15.48
C LEU A 59 -1.11 -19.93 14.64
N GLN A 60 -1.19 -20.17 13.32
CA GLN A 60 -0.19 -19.74 12.35
C GLN A 60 -0.65 -18.47 11.64
N VAL A 61 0.27 -17.53 11.46
CA VAL A 61 0.02 -16.32 10.68
C VAL A 61 0.01 -16.69 9.20
N ARG A 62 -1.09 -16.38 8.51
CA ARG A 62 -1.30 -16.67 7.09
C ARG A 62 -1.13 -15.45 6.19
N GLY A 63 -1.21 -14.25 6.75
CA GLY A 63 -1.06 -13.03 5.98
C GLY A 63 -1.06 -11.78 6.84
N TYR A 64 -0.75 -10.67 6.18
CA TYR A 64 -0.68 -9.33 6.76
C TYR A 64 -1.45 -8.36 5.86
N GLN A 65 -2.10 -7.38 6.46
CA GLN A 65 -2.74 -6.28 5.74
C GLN A 65 -2.29 -4.94 6.35
N LYS A 66 -1.82 -4.03 5.50
CA LYS A 66 -1.49 -2.65 5.90
C LYS A 66 -2.79 -1.86 6.04
N VAL A 67 -2.83 -0.97 7.04
CA VAL A 67 -3.97 -0.08 7.26
C VAL A 67 -3.58 1.30 6.73
N ASP A 68 -4.25 1.76 5.67
CA ASP A 68 -3.97 3.07 5.05
C ASP A 68 -4.63 4.22 5.84
N PHE A 69 -5.81 3.98 6.41
CA PHE A 69 -6.57 4.96 7.18
C PHE A 69 -7.28 4.30 8.37
N GLU A 70 -7.25 4.97 9.52
CA GLU A 70 -8.01 4.60 10.71
C GLU A 70 -9.05 5.69 10.98
N LEU A 71 -10.32 5.31 11.07
CA LEU A 71 -11.43 6.22 11.36
C LEU A 71 -11.71 6.20 12.86
N ASN A 72 -11.40 7.30 13.55
CA ASN A 72 -11.66 7.44 14.98
C ASN A 72 -12.92 8.28 15.22
N HIS A 73 -13.82 7.79 16.08
CA HIS A 73 -15.08 8.47 16.38
C HIS A 73 -14.86 9.88 16.92
N ASP A 74 -13.78 10.10 17.68
CA ASP A 74 -13.41 11.38 18.28
C ASP A 74 -13.06 12.47 17.25
N ASN A 75 -12.70 12.08 16.02
CA ASN A 75 -12.39 13.00 14.92
C ASN A 75 -13.53 13.11 13.90
N SER A 76 -14.73 12.63 14.25
CA SER A 76 -15.90 12.72 13.37
C SER A 76 -16.69 14.01 13.61
N LYS A 77 -17.16 14.62 12.53
CA LYS A 77 -18.14 15.71 12.54
C LYS A 77 -19.38 15.25 11.79
N GLN A 78 -20.55 15.51 12.37
CA GLN A 78 -21.82 15.23 11.71
C GLN A 78 -22.22 16.44 10.85
N LEU A 79 -22.45 16.20 9.57
CA LEU A 79 -22.96 17.19 8.64
C LEU A 79 -24.47 17.36 8.80
N ARG A 80 -25.01 18.47 8.27
CA ARG A 80 -26.45 18.79 8.34
C ARG A 80 -27.34 17.76 7.64
N ASN A 81 -26.80 17.01 6.68
CA ASN A 81 -27.48 15.91 5.99
C ASN A 81 -27.35 14.56 6.73
N GLY A 82 -26.84 14.54 7.97
CA GLY A 82 -26.68 13.33 8.77
C GLY A 82 -25.42 12.52 8.49
N VAL A 83 -24.62 12.87 7.46
CA VAL A 83 -23.38 12.18 7.10
C VAL A 83 -22.28 12.47 8.13
N LYS A 84 -21.64 11.42 8.67
CA LYS A 84 -20.45 11.56 9.52
C LYS A 84 -19.19 11.66 8.65
N VAL A 85 -18.49 12.79 8.74
CA VAL A 85 -17.22 13.02 8.05
C VAL A 85 -16.09 12.95 9.04
N PHE A 86 -14.99 12.29 8.67
CA PHE A 86 -13.79 12.17 9.49
C PHE A 86 -12.74 13.11 8.94
N ASN A 87 -12.35 14.10 9.74
CA ASN A 87 -11.24 14.96 9.36
C ASN A 87 -9.94 14.26 9.75
N LYS A 88 -9.08 14.02 8.77
CA LYS A 88 -7.68 13.68 9.06
C LYS A 88 -7.14 14.83 9.89
N LYS A 89 -6.75 14.59 11.15
CA LYS A 89 -5.83 15.51 11.81
C LYS A 89 -4.60 15.51 10.92
N GLU A 90 -4.41 16.58 10.16
CA GLU A 90 -3.15 16.80 9.47
C GLU A 90 -2.10 16.72 10.57
N GLU A 91 -1.31 15.65 10.58
CA GLU A 91 0.03 15.74 11.13
C GLU A 91 0.58 17.01 10.52
N LYS A 92 0.93 18.01 11.35
CA LYS A 92 1.54 19.24 10.89
C LYS A 92 2.73 18.82 10.02
N LYS A 93 2.53 18.75 8.71
CA LYS A 93 3.61 18.61 7.76
C LYS A 93 4.42 19.86 8.02
N GLY A 94 5.59 19.68 8.62
CA GLY A 94 6.57 20.75 8.71
C GLY A 94 6.64 21.41 7.34
N LYS A 95 6.77 22.74 7.34
CA LYS A 95 6.86 23.61 6.18
C LYS A 95 8.05 23.24 5.27
N TYR A 96 7.97 22.12 4.57
CA TYR A 96 9.03 21.62 3.69
C TYR A 96 8.72 21.87 2.21
N PHE A 97 7.59 22.51 1.89
CA PHE A 97 7.23 22.90 0.52
C PHE A 97 7.02 24.41 0.35
N GLU A 98 7.45 25.23 1.32
CA GLU A 98 7.63 26.66 1.11
C GLU A 98 9.10 26.89 0.74
N ASN A 99 9.48 26.54 -0.48
CA ASN A 99 10.60 27.07 -1.26
C ASN A 99 10.75 26.28 -2.56
N ILE A 100 9.68 26.20 -3.36
CA ILE A 100 9.85 26.01 -4.80
C ILE A 100 9.99 27.42 -5.36
N ILE A 101 11.22 27.93 -5.31
CA ILE A 101 11.61 29.10 -6.09
C ILE A 101 11.51 28.67 -7.55
N HIS A 102 10.55 29.24 -8.27
CA HIS A 102 10.61 29.28 -9.73
C HIS A 102 11.73 30.24 -10.08
N ASP A 103 12.91 29.71 -10.39
CA ASP A 103 13.87 30.42 -11.22
C ASP A 103 14.63 29.44 -12.10
N SER A 104 14.66 29.81 -13.37
CA SER A 104 15.30 29.16 -14.50
C SER A 104 16.74 28.72 -14.23
N ASN A 105 17.07 27.54 -14.75
CA ASN A 105 18.41 26.97 -14.91
C ASN A 105 19.14 26.47 -13.65
N SER A 106 19.39 25.15 -13.67
CA SER A 106 20.39 24.37 -12.93
C SER A 106 19.92 23.78 -11.59
N ILE A 107 19.44 22.54 -11.62
CA ILE A 107 19.28 21.72 -10.42
C ILE A 107 20.65 21.12 -10.06
N LYS A 108 21.28 21.63 -9.00
CA LYS A 108 22.30 20.89 -8.25
C LYS A 108 21.61 20.33 -7.01
N THR A 109 21.53 19.01 -6.89
CA THR A 109 21.07 18.34 -5.67
C THR A 109 22.14 18.51 -4.59
N ALA A 110 21.88 19.35 -3.59
CA ALA A 110 22.69 19.42 -2.39
C ALA A 110 22.30 18.25 -1.47
N SER A 111 23.21 17.29 -1.31
CA SER A 111 23.09 16.23 -0.31
C SER A 111 23.24 16.82 1.11
N PRO A 112 22.40 16.46 2.09
CA PRO A 112 22.69 16.74 3.49
C PRO A 112 23.88 15.87 3.92
N GLN A 113 25.01 16.51 4.19
CA GLN A 113 26.13 15.90 4.90
C GLN A 113 25.65 15.57 6.32
N ASN A 114 25.64 14.30 6.68
CA ASN A 114 25.69 13.86 8.07
C ASN A 114 26.76 12.77 8.17
N GLU A 115 27.95 13.21 8.54
CA GLU A 115 29.08 12.38 8.93
C GLU A 115 28.90 11.89 10.39
N PHE A 116 28.97 10.55 10.55
CA PHE A 116 29.48 9.74 11.69
C PHE A 116 28.94 10.00 13.12
N TYR A 117 28.48 8.98 13.87
CA TYR A 117 29.34 7.93 14.46
C TYR A 117 28.71 6.52 14.53
N VAL A 118 29.58 5.54 14.30
CA VAL A 118 29.42 4.09 14.21
C VAL A 118 29.56 3.40 15.57
N LYS A 119 28.93 2.23 15.79
CA LYS A 119 29.57 1.04 16.40
C LYS A 119 29.00 -0.28 15.83
N LYS A 120 29.92 -1.23 15.58
CA LYS A 120 29.88 -2.40 14.68
C LYS A 120 29.35 -3.70 15.32
N SER A 121 28.81 -4.60 14.48
CA SER A 121 29.10 -6.05 14.34
C SER A 121 28.00 -6.67 13.46
N ASP A 122 28.16 -7.61 12.53
CA ASP A 122 29.28 -8.22 11.83
C ASP A 122 28.75 -8.71 10.46
N SER A 123 29.54 -8.49 9.41
CA SER A 123 29.61 -9.22 8.12
C SER A 123 28.35 -9.91 7.54
N LYS A 124 27.74 -9.28 6.52
CA LYS A 124 27.63 -9.82 5.14
C LYS A 124 27.12 -8.71 4.21
N ALA A 125 27.81 -8.53 3.08
CA ALA A 125 27.68 -7.40 2.17
C ALA A 125 26.23 -7.17 1.68
N GLU A 126 25.58 -6.13 2.21
CA GLU A 126 24.43 -5.52 1.56
C GLU A 126 24.94 -4.67 0.41
N ARG A 127 24.68 -5.14 -0.82
CA ARG A 127 24.88 -4.35 -2.03
C ARG A 127 24.06 -3.08 -1.87
N ILE A 128 24.73 -1.94 -1.87
CA ILE A 128 24.12 -0.63 -2.07
C ILE A 128 23.39 -0.71 -3.41
N ILE A 129 22.06 -0.90 -3.37
CA ILE A 129 21.23 -0.71 -4.54
C ILE A 129 21.10 0.80 -4.67
N ASN A 130 22.00 1.41 -5.46
CA ASN A 130 21.70 2.71 -6.02
C ASN A 130 20.34 2.58 -6.70
N PRO A 131 19.33 3.40 -6.37
CA PRO A 131 18.09 3.40 -7.11
C PRO A 131 18.47 3.75 -8.55
N LYS A 132 18.43 2.75 -9.43
CA LYS A 132 18.62 3.01 -10.85
C LYS A 132 17.50 3.96 -11.25
N GLU A 133 17.87 5.11 -11.77
CA GLU A 133 16.90 6.00 -12.39
C GLU A 133 16.23 5.21 -13.51
N ALA A 134 14.97 4.85 -13.31
CA ALA A 134 14.21 4.10 -14.29
C ALA A 134 14.03 4.99 -15.52
N THR A 135 14.36 4.44 -16.68
CA THR A 135 14.13 5.14 -17.94
C THR A 135 12.64 5.27 -18.20
N LEU A 136 12.22 6.29 -18.96
CA LEU A 136 10.81 6.43 -19.38
C LEU A 136 10.28 5.17 -20.06
N LYS A 137 11.15 4.46 -20.80
CA LYS A 137 10.78 3.19 -21.43
C LYS A 137 10.49 2.08 -20.41
N GLU A 138 11.31 1.96 -19.37
CA GLU A 138 11.10 0.96 -18.31
C GLU A 138 9.82 1.23 -17.53
N ILE A 139 9.58 2.50 -17.16
CA ILE A 139 8.33 2.93 -16.53
C ILE A 139 7.13 2.62 -17.43
N TYR A 140 7.25 2.88 -18.73
CA TYR A 140 6.18 2.59 -19.67
C TYR A 140 5.86 1.10 -19.75
N GLU A 141 6.87 0.23 -19.92
CA GLU A 141 6.62 -1.22 -20.02
C GLU A 141 5.99 -1.82 -18.76
N GLU A 142 6.31 -1.29 -17.58
CA GLU A 142 5.76 -1.76 -16.31
C GLU A 142 4.34 -1.25 -16.05
N PHE A 143 4.01 -0.04 -16.47
CA PHE A 143 2.76 0.64 -16.10
C PHE A 143 1.88 1.05 -17.28
N TRP A 144 2.11 0.53 -18.48
CA TRP A 144 1.37 0.94 -19.68
C TRP A 144 -0.16 0.82 -19.52
N GLU A 145 -0.68 -0.10 -18.71
CA GLU A 145 -2.13 -0.24 -18.48
C GLU A 145 -2.77 0.95 -17.74
N PHE A 146 -1.96 1.73 -17.01
CA PHE A 146 -2.40 2.87 -16.19
C PHE A 146 -2.04 4.23 -16.79
N ILE A 147 -1.40 4.24 -17.95
CA ILE A 147 -0.99 5.48 -18.63
C ILE A 147 -2.05 5.85 -19.66
N ASP A 148 -2.64 7.04 -19.51
CA ASP A 148 -3.65 7.55 -20.43
C ASP A 148 -3.11 7.73 -21.87
N GLU A 149 -3.98 7.60 -22.86
CA GLU A 149 -3.61 7.69 -24.28
C GLU A 149 -3.15 9.09 -24.71
N ASP A 150 -3.62 10.12 -24.02
CA ASP A 150 -3.29 11.53 -24.23
C ASP A 150 -2.03 11.98 -23.48
N ASN A 151 -1.33 11.06 -22.79
CA ASN A 151 -0.14 11.40 -22.03
C ASN A 151 1.04 11.80 -22.94
N GLU A 152 1.34 13.11 -22.95
CA GLU A 152 2.40 13.70 -23.79
C GLU A 152 3.78 13.09 -23.55
N LYS A 153 4.11 12.74 -22.30
CA LYS A 153 5.43 12.19 -21.93
C LYS A 153 5.66 10.79 -22.49
N PHE A 154 4.60 10.03 -22.68
CA PHE A 154 4.66 8.66 -23.17
C PHE A 154 4.18 8.50 -24.62
N GLN A 155 3.85 9.60 -25.30
CA GLN A 155 3.24 9.58 -26.64
C GLN A 155 4.02 8.75 -27.66
N MET A 156 5.35 8.80 -27.61
CA MET A 156 6.22 7.99 -28.49
C MET A 156 6.09 6.48 -28.26
N PHE A 157 5.86 6.06 -27.02
CA PHE A 157 5.66 4.65 -26.68
C PHE A 157 4.22 4.21 -26.98
N ILE A 158 3.24 5.06 -26.65
CA ILE A 158 1.80 4.83 -26.91
C ILE A 158 1.53 4.59 -28.39
N ARG A 159 2.04 5.45 -29.29
CA ARG A 159 1.80 5.33 -30.74
C ARG A 159 2.31 4.01 -31.35
N ASN A 160 3.38 3.48 -30.77
CA ASN A 160 4.08 2.30 -31.26
C ASN A 160 3.68 1.01 -30.55
N ASP A 161 2.86 1.08 -29.50
CA ASP A 161 2.46 -0.09 -28.73
C ASP A 161 1.38 -0.91 -29.46
N LYS A 162 1.75 -2.14 -29.84
CA LYS A 162 0.84 -3.10 -30.46
C LYS A 162 -0.16 -3.69 -29.46
N LYS A 163 0.17 -3.75 -28.16
CA LYS A 163 -0.69 -4.28 -27.10
C LYS A 163 -1.98 -3.46 -27.02
N ARG A 164 -1.85 -2.13 -27.00
CA ARG A 164 -2.98 -1.18 -26.98
C ARG A 164 -3.88 -1.27 -28.21
N LYS A 165 -3.30 -1.41 -29.40
CA LYS A 165 -4.07 -1.58 -30.65
C LYS A 165 -4.88 -2.88 -30.65
N LYS A 166 -4.35 -3.94 -30.03
CA LYS A 166 -5.08 -5.20 -29.89
C LYS A 166 -6.27 -5.07 -28.93
N LEU A 167 -6.08 -4.40 -27.80
CA LEU A 167 -7.15 -4.14 -26.82
C LEU A 167 -8.32 -3.32 -27.41
N SER A 168 -8.03 -2.28 -28.19
CA SER A 168 -9.10 -1.52 -28.84
C SER A 168 -9.86 -2.33 -29.89
N ILE A 169 -9.20 -3.25 -30.60
CA ILE A 169 -9.86 -4.18 -31.54
C ILE A 169 -10.72 -5.21 -30.78
N ASP A 170 -10.21 -5.77 -29.66
CA ASP A 170 -10.93 -6.78 -28.88
C ASP A 170 -12.16 -6.18 -28.17
N LEU A 171 -12.08 -4.93 -27.69
CA LEU A 171 -13.25 -4.20 -27.15
C LEU A 171 -14.31 -3.97 -28.24
N ASN A 172 -13.92 -3.54 -29.44
CA ASN A 172 -14.84 -3.32 -30.56
C ASN A 172 -15.46 -4.61 -31.12
N ARG A 173 -14.82 -5.77 -30.94
CA ARG A 173 -15.40 -7.07 -31.31
C ARG A 173 -16.48 -7.51 -30.33
N ASN A 174 -16.32 -7.23 -29.04
CA ASN A 174 -17.30 -7.60 -28.02
C ASN A 174 -18.59 -6.80 -28.12
N GLU A 175 -18.55 -5.55 -28.61
CA GLU A 175 -19.77 -4.76 -28.83
C GLU A 175 -20.63 -5.29 -29.99
N ASN A 176 -20.02 -5.91 -31.00
CA ASN A 176 -20.76 -6.44 -32.16
C ASN A 176 -21.55 -7.73 -31.87
N TYR A 177 -21.20 -8.50 -30.83
CA TYR A 177 -21.98 -9.67 -30.43
C TYR A 177 -23.26 -9.32 -29.65
N ASN A 178 -23.28 -8.20 -28.93
CA ASN A 178 -24.43 -7.80 -28.12
C ASN A 178 -25.62 -7.25 -28.94
N HIS A 179 -25.45 -6.97 -30.23
CA HIS A 179 -26.54 -6.46 -31.10
C HIS A 179 -27.25 -7.55 -31.92
N LEU A 180 -26.77 -8.80 -31.91
CA LEU A 180 -27.35 -9.90 -32.69
C LEU A 180 -28.36 -10.77 -31.92
N GLU A 181 -28.48 -10.63 -30.59
CA GLU A 181 -29.35 -11.48 -29.77
C GLU A 181 -30.73 -10.89 -29.42
N ILE A 182 -31.09 -9.69 -29.92
CA ILE A 182 -32.37 -9.03 -29.53
C ILE A 182 -33.51 -9.27 -30.54
N ASN A 183 -33.27 -9.92 -31.68
CA ASN A 183 -34.29 -10.09 -32.74
C ASN A 183 -34.80 -11.53 -32.93
N GLN A 184 -34.94 -12.31 -31.85
CA GLN A 184 -35.69 -13.56 -31.88
C GLN A 184 -36.47 -13.76 -30.58
N GLU A 185 -37.65 -13.16 -30.51
CA GLU A 185 -38.83 -13.76 -29.85
C GLU A 185 -40.07 -13.00 -30.35
N ILE A 186 -40.86 -13.70 -31.17
CA ILE A 186 -42.23 -13.36 -31.60
C ILE A 186 -43.19 -14.00 -30.60
#